data_AF-A0A9P1ILD1-F1
#
_entry.id   AF-A0A9P1ILD1-F1
#
_cell.length_a   1.000
_cell.length_b   1.000
_cell.length_c   1.000
_cell.angle_alpha   90.00
_cell.angle_beta   90.00
_cell.angle_gamma   90.00
#
_symmetry.space_group_name_H-M   'P 1'
#
loop_
_entity.id
_entity.type
_entity.pdbx_description
1 polymer ?
#
loop_
_entity_poly.entity_id
_entity_poly.type
_entity_poly.pdbx_seq_one_letter_code
_entity_poly.pdbx_strand_id
1 'polypeptide(L)'
;MNATKIRKIQAIGIFLFIGLVLEGIALFTNGWIFINLLFVTYSYGIVPYYSYNPFWYNFSSWLMYISFGMYIVVAFAFLHAVIRIRQHGCSQKIRHSFNAISSVATIIGTFEGVAFIEFAINTSNYGGLHLTTLGYSAYLALISAIFTFLASGLSQHVRIYDCC
;
A
#
# COMPACT_ATOMS: atom_id res chain seq x y z
N MET A 1 -6.69 29.53 -6.99
CA MET A 1 -6.47 28.60 -5.85
C MET A 1 -5.08 28.85 -5.29
N ASN A 2 -4.90 28.93 -3.96
CA ASN A 2 -3.62 29.29 -3.34
C ASN A 2 -2.52 28.26 -3.67
N ALA A 3 -1.29 28.71 -3.96
CA ALA A 3 -0.20 27.85 -4.44
C ALA A 3 0.15 26.71 -3.47
N THR A 4 0.07 26.97 -2.17
CA THR A 4 0.32 25.98 -1.10
C THR A 4 -0.70 24.83 -1.13
N LYS A 5 -1.96 25.11 -1.44
CA LYS A 5 -3.03 24.09 -1.52
C LYS A 5 -2.83 23.16 -2.71
N ILE A 6 -2.42 23.71 -3.86
CA ILE A 6 -2.11 22.93 -5.06
C ILE A 6 -0.95 21.95 -4.77
N ARG A 7 0.10 22.42 -4.09
CA ARG A 7 1.25 21.59 -3.71
C ARG A 7 0.87 20.42 -2.81
N LYS A 8 0.00 20.63 -1.81
CA LYS A 8 -0.50 19.55 -0.94
C LYS A 8 -1.28 18.49 -1.71
N ILE A 9 -2.18 18.92 -2.60
CA ILE A 9 -2.95 17.99 -3.43
C ILE A 9 -2.01 17.19 -4.35
N GLN A 10 -1.01 17.84 -4.96
CA GLN A 10 0.01 17.16 -5.76
C GLN A 10 0.80 16.14 -4.93
N ALA A 11 1.20 16.49 -3.70
CA ALA A 11 1.91 15.58 -2.80
C ALA A 11 1.10 14.32 -2.48
N ILE A 12 -0.21 14.44 -2.22
CA ILE A 12 -1.11 13.28 -2.02
C ILE A 12 -1.06 12.37 -3.24
N GLY A 13 -1.20 12.93 -4.45
CA GLY A 13 -1.15 12.15 -5.69
C GLY A 13 0.18 11.44 -5.90
N ILE A 14 1.29 12.11 -5.61
CA ILE A 14 2.63 11.54 -5.70
C ILE A 14 2.79 10.38 -4.72
N PHE A 15 2.37 10.53 -3.46
CA PHE A 15 2.47 9.47 -2.46
C PHE A 15 1.60 8.27 -2.80
N LEU A 16 0.36 8.48 -3.27
CA LEU A 16 -0.49 7.39 -3.74
C LEU A 16 0.12 6.66 -4.94
N PHE A 17 0.74 7.40 -5.87
CA PHE A 17 1.38 6.81 -7.04
C PHE A 17 2.62 6.00 -6.67
N ILE A 18 3.49 6.54 -5.82
CA ILE A 18 4.68 5.82 -5.31
C ILE A 18 4.25 4.56 -4.58
N GLY A 19 3.26 4.66 -3.69
CA GLY A 19 2.68 3.52 -2.98
C GLY A 19 2.17 2.44 -3.92
N LEU A 20 1.32 2.79 -4.89
CA LEU A 20 0.79 1.87 -5.90
C LEU A 20 1.90 1.14 -6.68
N VAL A 21 2.95 1.87 -7.11
CA VAL A 21 4.07 1.27 -7.85
C VAL A 21 4.85 0.31 -6.97
N LEU A 22 5.18 0.71 -5.74
CA LEU A 22 5.93 -0.10 -4.80
C LEU A 22 5.16 -1.36 -4.40
N GLU A 23 3.86 -1.24 -4.12
CA GLU A 23 3.00 -2.37 -3.83
C GLU A 23 2.86 -3.30 -5.04
N GLY A 24 2.66 -2.75 -6.24
CA GLY A 24 2.62 -3.55 -7.47
C GLY A 24 3.90 -4.36 -7.67
N ILE A 25 5.06 -3.74 -7.47
CA ILE A 25 6.35 -4.46 -7.49
C ILE A 25 6.37 -5.51 -6.38
N ALA A 26 6.00 -5.16 -5.15
CA ALA A 26 6.00 -6.09 -4.02
C ALA A 26 5.12 -7.32 -4.29
N LEU A 27 3.91 -7.13 -4.84
CA LEU A 27 2.93 -8.18 -5.09
C LEU A 27 3.36 -9.11 -6.23
N PHE A 28 3.88 -8.56 -7.32
CA PHE A 28 4.17 -9.33 -8.55
C PHE A 28 5.63 -9.79 -8.68
N THR A 29 6.47 -9.53 -7.69
CA THR A 29 7.86 -10.02 -7.69
C THR A 29 8.08 -11.14 -6.70
N ASN A 30 8.99 -12.04 -7.07
CA ASN A 30 9.50 -13.07 -6.18
C ASN A 30 10.57 -12.44 -5.30
N GLY A 31 10.22 -12.24 -4.02
CA GLY A 31 11.08 -11.52 -3.09
C GLY A 31 10.47 -11.27 -1.72
N TRP A 32 9.45 -12.03 -1.33
CA TRP A 32 8.86 -11.92 0.01
C TRP A 32 9.66 -12.71 1.04
N ILE A 33 10.11 -13.91 0.65
CA ILE A 33 10.94 -14.78 1.48
C ILE A 33 12.13 -15.29 0.66
N PHE A 34 13.28 -15.36 1.33
CA PHE A 34 14.44 -16.11 0.86
C PHE A 34 14.68 -17.32 1.75
N ILE A 35 14.83 -18.50 1.13
CA ILE A 35 15.21 -19.74 1.81
C ILE A 35 16.60 -20.11 1.32
N ASN A 36 17.56 -20.18 2.25
CA ASN A 36 18.93 -20.56 1.95
C ASN A 36 19.14 -22.05 2.25
N LEU A 37 19.46 -22.82 1.21
CA LEU A 37 19.70 -24.25 1.28
C LEU A 37 21.15 -24.53 0.86
N LEU A 38 22.03 -24.74 1.85
CA LEU A 38 23.48 -24.89 1.64
C LEU A 38 24.07 -23.69 0.88
N PHE A 39 24.30 -23.82 -0.43
CA PHE A 39 24.88 -22.79 -1.32
C PHE A 39 23.88 -22.19 -2.31
N VAL A 40 22.58 -22.53 -2.19
CA VAL A 40 21.52 -22.08 -3.11
C VAL A 40 20.48 -21.26 -2.36
N THR A 41 20.17 -20.06 -2.86
CA THR A 41 19.11 -19.20 -2.33
C THR A 41 17.89 -19.28 -3.23
N TYR A 42 16.76 -19.68 -2.65
CA TYR A 42 15.47 -19.72 -3.32
C TYR A 42 14.64 -18.49 -2.92
N SER A 43 14.03 -17.84 -3.90
CA SER A 43 13.17 -16.68 -3.68
C SER A 43 11.71 -17.02 -3.93
N TYR A 44 10.86 -16.68 -2.98
CA TYR A 44 9.43 -16.92 -3.05
C TYR A 44 8.68 -15.58 -3.00
N GLY A 45 7.79 -15.39 -3.96
CA GLY A 45 6.82 -14.29 -3.99
C GLY A 45 5.51 -14.70 -3.37
N ILE A 46 4.72 -13.72 -2.94
CA ILE A 46 3.41 -13.93 -2.31
C ILE A 46 2.34 -14.44 -3.30
N VAL A 47 2.67 -14.44 -4.59
CA VAL A 47 1.87 -14.92 -5.72
C VAL A 47 2.72 -15.84 -6.60
N PRO A 48 2.18 -16.96 -7.13
CA PRO A 48 0.81 -17.47 -7.02
C PRO A 48 0.53 -18.26 -5.74
N TYR A 49 -0.76 -18.46 -5.44
CA TYR A 49 -1.21 -19.28 -4.31
C TYR A 49 -0.85 -20.75 -4.51
N TYR A 50 -0.24 -21.34 -3.47
CA TYR A 50 -0.10 -22.77 -3.34
C TYR A 50 -0.92 -23.27 -2.15
N SER A 51 -1.75 -24.29 -2.36
CA SER A 51 -2.67 -24.82 -1.36
C SER A 51 -1.99 -25.44 -0.13
N TYR A 52 -0.69 -25.74 -0.23
CA TYR A 52 0.13 -26.25 0.88
C TYR A 52 0.79 -25.14 1.71
N ASN A 53 0.67 -23.87 1.31
CA ASN A 53 1.22 -22.75 2.08
C ASN A 53 0.48 -22.61 3.42
N PRO A 54 1.18 -22.20 4.50
CA PRO A 54 0.55 -22.01 5.79
C PRO A 54 -0.46 -20.86 5.75
N PHE A 55 -1.41 -20.87 6.67
CA PHE A 55 -2.52 -19.91 6.68
C PHE A 55 -2.05 -18.46 6.71
N TRP A 56 -1.06 -18.11 7.54
CA TRP A 56 -0.53 -16.74 7.62
C TRP A 56 0.01 -16.23 6.28
N TYR A 57 0.60 -17.11 5.47
CA TYR A 57 1.12 -16.77 4.15
C TYR A 57 -0.03 -16.42 3.22
N ASN A 58 -1.04 -17.29 3.16
CA ASN A 58 -2.22 -17.09 2.33
C ASN A 58 -3.02 -15.87 2.78
N PHE A 59 -3.13 -15.63 4.09
CA PHE A 59 -3.81 -14.49 4.66
C PHE A 59 -3.15 -13.18 4.25
N SER A 60 -1.84 -13.07 4.42
CA SER A 60 -1.06 -11.91 3.94
C SER A 60 -1.18 -11.71 2.44
N SER A 61 -1.24 -12.81 1.68
CA SER A 61 -1.46 -12.76 0.23
C SER A 61 -2.81 -12.14 -0.11
N TRP A 62 -3.88 -12.52 0.61
CA TRP A 62 -5.22 -11.96 0.40
C TRP A 62 -5.24 -10.46 0.71
N LEU A 63 -4.60 -10.06 1.81
CA LEU A 63 -4.48 -8.65 2.19
C LEU A 63 -3.81 -7.83 1.09
N MET A 64 -2.65 -8.28 0.59
CA MET A 64 -1.90 -7.58 -0.46
C MET A 64 -2.67 -7.50 -1.80
N TYR A 65 -3.44 -8.53 -2.15
CA TYR A 65 -4.27 -8.48 -3.36
C TYR A 65 -5.43 -7.50 -3.23
N ILE A 66 -6.10 -7.49 -2.08
CA ILE A 66 -7.23 -6.61 -1.82
C ILE A 66 -6.73 -5.16 -1.75
N SER A 67 -5.60 -4.89 -1.09
CA SER A 67 -5.02 -3.55 -1.02
C SER A 67 -4.62 -3.03 -2.40
N PHE A 68 -4.04 -3.86 -3.27
CA PHE A 68 -3.72 -3.47 -4.64
C PHE A 68 -4.98 -3.10 -5.45
N GLY A 69 -6.05 -3.88 -5.31
CA GLY A 69 -7.35 -3.54 -5.90
C GLY A 69 -7.91 -2.21 -5.37
N MET A 70 -7.81 -1.97 -4.06
CA MET A 70 -8.24 -0.72 -3.44
C MET A 70 -7.40 0.48 -3.89
N TYR A 71 -6.10 0.33 -4.13
CA TYR A 71 -5.25 1.39 -4.66
C TYR A 71 -5.71 1.88 -6.01
N ILE A 72 -6.09 0.96 -6.91
CA ILE A 72 -6.63 1.31 -8.23
C ILE A 72 -7.89 2.17 -8.07
N VAL A 73 -8.80 1.75 -7.18
CA VAL A 73 -10.02 2.51 -6.87
C VAL A 73 -9.71 3.90 -6.30
N VAL A 74 -8.77 3.99 -5.36
CA VAL A 74 -8.35 5.27 -4.76
C VAL A 74 -7.67 6.18 -5.77
N ALA A 75 -6.85 5.64 -6.67
CA ALA A 75 -6.20 6.40 -7.73
C ALA A 75 -7.25 7.05 -8.66
N PHE A 76 -8.28 6.30 -9.07
CA PHE A 76 -9.38 6.85 -9.86
C PHE A 76 -10.20 7.89 -9.08
N ALA A 77 -10.52 7.61 -7.81
CA ALA A 77 -11.23 8.55 -6.95
C ALA A 77 -10.46 9.87 -6.77
N PHE A 78 -9.14 9.78 -6.61
CA PHE A 78 -8.26 10.94 -6.50
C PHE A 78 -8.19 11.74 -7.81
N LEU A 79 -8.02 11.07 -8.96
CA LEU A 79 -8.05 11.73 -10.27
C LEU A 79 -9.37 12.48 -10.50
N HIS A 80 -10.51 11.82 -10.20
CA HIS A 80 -11.82 12.45 -10.29
C HIS A 80 -11.94 13.67 -9.37
N ALA A 81 -11.45 13.58 -8.12
CA ALA A 81 -11.43 14.71 -7.20
C ALA A 81 -10.60 15.89 -7.73
N VAL A 82 -9.40 15.62 -8.28
CA VAL A 82 -8.52 16.66 -8.85
C VAL A 82 -9.18 17.36 -10.04
N ILE A 83 -9.79 16.60 -10.95
CA ILE A 83 -10.50 17.16 -12.12
C ILE A 83 -11.62 18.10 -11.67
N ARG A 84 -12.44 17.65 -10.70
CA ARG A 84 -13.53 18.45 -10.16
C ARG A 84 -13.06 19.72 -9.45
N ILE A 85 -11.96 19.66 -8.70
CA ILE A 85 -11.36 20.84 -8.05
C ILE A 85 -10.89 21.86 -9.09
N ARG A 86 -10.33 21.40 -10.21
CA ARG A 86 -9.90 22.30 -11.30
C ARG A 86 -11.09 22.97 -12.00
N GLN A 87 -12.20 22.26 -12.18
CA GLN A 87 -13.38 22.77 -12.89
C GLN A 87 -14.26 23.68 -12.02
N HIS A 88 -14.45 23.34 -10.73
CA HIS A 88 -15.47 23.97 -9.89
C HIS A 88 -14.95 24.50 -8.54
N GLY A 89 -13.64 24.35 -8.25
CA GLY A 89 -13.07 24.68 -6.94
C GLY A 89 -13.39 23.66 -5.85
N CYS A 90 -13.09 24.00 -4.58
CA CYS A 90 -13.51 23.15 -3.46
C CYS A 90 -15.00 23.34 -3.19
N SER A 91 -15.70 22.22 -3.00
CA SER A 91 -17.10 22.18 -2.56
C SER A 91 -17.26 21.08 -1.50
N GLN A 92 -18.41 21.07 -0.82
CA GLN A 92 -18.73 20.06 0.20
C GLN A 92 -18.64 18.61 -0.35
N LYS A 93 -18.95 18.39 -1.63
CA LYS A 93 -18.83 17.07 -2.27
C LYS A 93 -17.38 16.61 -2.34
N ILE A 94 -16.45 17.51 -2.64
CA ILE A 94 -15.00 17.23 -2.68
C ILE A 94 -14.45 16.91 -1.30
N ARG A 95 -15.00 17.55 -0.25
CA ARG A 95 -14.65 17.24 1.14
C ARG A 95 -14.96 15.78 1.49
N HIS A 96 -16.10 15.26 1.06
CA HIS A 96 -16.41 13.84 1.22
C HIS A 96 -15.49 12.93 0.41
N SER A 97 -15.11 13.33 -0.81
CA SER A 97 -14.13 12.57 -1.60
C SER A 97 -12.78 12.44 -0.90
N PHE A 98 -12.23 13.52 -0.32
CA PHE A 98 -10.97 13.43 0.44
C PHE A 98 -11.09 12.61 1.73
N ASN A 99 -12.25 12.61 2.38
CA ASN A 99 -12.50 11.72 3.52
C ASN A 99 -12.48 10.25 3.10
N ALA A 100 -13.14 9.93 1.98
CA ALA A 100 -13.15 8.57 1.44
C ALA A 100 -11.74 8.14 1.03
N ILE A 101 -11.00 8.99 0.32
CA ILE A 101 -9.60 8.73 -0.07
C ILE A 101 -8.74 8.46 1.17
N SER A 102 -8.83 9.29 2.21
CA SER A 102 -8.10 9.07 3.46
C SER A 102 -8.50 7.75 4.12
N SER A 103 -9.80 7.44 4.21
CA SER A 103 -10.27 6.21 4.85
C SER A 103 -9.76 4.96 4.13
N VAL A 104 -9.87 4.93 2.80
CA VAL A 104 -9.40 3.79 2.02
C VAL A 104 -7.87 3.69 2.04
N ALA A 105 -7.15 4.81 1.96
CA ALA A 105 -5.69 4.84 2.11
C ALA A 105 -5.21 4.29 3.47
N THR A 106 -5.94 4.58 4.55
CA THR A 106 -5.67 4.00 5.88
C THR A 106 -5.90 2.49 5.90
N ILE A 107 -6.97 2.00 5.25
CA ILE A 107 -7.26 0.56 5.17
C ILE A 107 -6.14 -0.15 4.39
N ILE A 108 -5.75 0.39 3.24
CA ILE A 108 -4.65 -0.11 2.41
C ILE A 108 -3.36 -0.22 3.23
N GLY A 109 -2.91 0.88 3.84
CA GLY A 109 -1.68 0.88 4.64
C GLY A 109 -1.74 -0.09 5.82
N THR A 110 -2.94 -0.32 6.39
CA THR A 110 -3.15 -1.31 7.45
C THR A 110 -3.00 -2.74 6.92
N PHE A 111 -3.59 -3.05 5.77
CA PHE A 111 -3.48 -4.38 5.16
C PHE A 111 -2.04 -4.72 4.80
N GLU A 112 -1.32 -3.79 4.18
CA GLU A 112 0.10 -3.96 3.86
C GLU A 112 0.95 -4.11 5.13
N GLY A 113 0.69 -3.29 6.16
CA GLY A 113 1.39 -3.37 7.44
C GLY A 113 1.16 -4.71 8.15
N VAL A 114 -0.08 -5.20 8.18
CA VAL A 114 -0.41 -6.52 8.76
C VAL A 114 0.25 -7.64 7.96
N ALA A 115 0.22 -7.59 6.62
CA ALA A 115 0.89 -8.58 5.78
C ALA A 115 2.40 -8.62 6.06
N PHE A 116 3.05 -7.46 6.18
CA PHE A 116 4.47 -7.38 6.54
C PHE A 116 4.74 -7.99 7.92
N ILE A 117 3.94 -7.63 8.94
CA ILE A 117 4.09 -8.12 10.32
C ILE A 117 3.95 -9.65 10.38
N GLU A 118 2.93 -10.20 9.71
CA GLU A 118 2.72 -11.66 9.62
C GLU A 118 3.94 -12.36 9.03
N PHE A 119 4.48 -11.85 7.92
CA PHE A 119 5.72 -12.40 7.36
C PHE A 119 6.89 -12.21 8.32
N ALA A 120 7.08 -11.05 8.94
CA ALA A 120 8.20 -10.80 9.84
C ALA A 120 8.22 -11.74 11.05
N ILE A 121 7.04 -12.02 11.63
CA ILE A 121 6.91 -12.91 12.79
C ILE A 121 7.09 -14.37 12.40
N ASN A 122 6.51 -14.81 11.27
CA ASN A 122 6.48 -16.22 10.91
C ASN A 122 7.70 -16.69 10.12
N THR A 123 8.42 -15.80 9.44
CA THR A 123 9.57 -16.15 8.58
C THR A 123 10.68 -16.85 9.36
N SER A 124 10.93 -16.45 10.62
CA SER A 124 11.96 -17.05 11.47
C SER A 124 11.69 -18.53 11.80
N ASN A 125 10.42 -18.93 11.83
CA ASN A 125 9.99 -20.30 12.16
C ASN A 125 9.63 -21.13 10.93
N TYR A 126 9.54 -20.52 9.74
CA TYR A 126 9.07 -21.18 8.53
C TYR A 126 10.09 -22.17 7.93
N GLY A 127 11.39 -21.90 8.11
CA GLY A 127 12.46 -22.66 7.46
C GLY A 127 12.79 -24.02 8.06
N GLY A 128 12.27 -24.35 9.24
CA GLY A 128 12.74 -25.51 10.00
C GLY A 128 14.26 -25.47 10.21
N LEU A 129 15.00 -26.36 9.54
CA LEU A 129 16.47 -26.41 9.56
C LEU A 129 17.15 -25.45 8.56
N HIS A 130 16.38 -24.77 7.71
CA HIS A 130 16.91 -23.88 6.67
C HIS A 130 16.84 -22.42 7.10
N LEU A 131 17.92 -21.66 6.83
CA LEU A 131 17.96 -20.24 7.14
C LEU A 131 16.99 -19.48 6.21
N THR A 132 15.92 -18.98 6.81
CA THR A 132 14.84 -18.27 6.11
C THR A 132 14.85 -16.80 6.52
N THR A 133 14.86 -15.89 5.55
CA THR A 133 14.92 -14.45 5.78
C THR A 133 13.85 -13.72 4.98
N LEU A 134 13.45 -12.54 5.46
CA LEU A 134 12.58 -11.64 4.71
C LEU A 134 13.30 -11.18 3.44
N GLY A 135 12.57 -11.12 2.35
CA GLY A 135 13.06 -10.57 1.09
C GLY A 135 12.68 -9.11 0.88
N TYR A 136 13.20 -8.52 -0.20
CA TYR A 136 13.04 -7.11 -0.52
C TYR A 136 11.58 -6.71 -0.77
N SER A 137 10.75 -7.58 -1.34
CA SER A 137 9.34 -7.28 -1.65
C SER A 137 8.53 -6.98 -0.38
N ALA A 138 8.82 -7.66 0.73
CA ALA A 138 8.18 -7.36 2.01
C ALA A 138 8.51 -5.94 2.51
N TYR A 139 9.77 -5.51 2.36
CA TYR A 139 10.16 -4.14 2.70
C TYR A 139 9.57 -3.11 1.73
N LEU A 140 9.44 -3.42 0.45
CA LEU A 140 8.75 -2.55 -0.51
C LEU A 140 7.28 -2.35 -0.13
N ALA A 141 6.58 -3.39 0.31
CA ALA A 141 5.22 -3.28 0.85
C ALA A 141 5.17 -2.40 2.12
N LEU A 142 6.13 -2.56 3.04
CA LEU A 142 6.21 -1.68 4.21
C LEU A 142 6.42 -0.20 3.83
N ILE A 143 7.31 0.07 2.88
CA ILE A 143 7.57 1.44 2.41
C ILE A 143 6.33 2.00 1.70
N SER A 144 5.66 1.20 0.87
CA SER A 144 4.37 1.54 0.27
C SER A 144 3.37 1.97 1.35
N ALA A 145 3.14 1.13 2.36
CA ALA A 145 2.23 1.43 3.47
C ALA A 145 2.53 2.77 4.16
N ILE A 146 3.81 3.10 4.38
CA ILE A 146 4.24 4.39 4.94
C ILE A 146 3.79 5.55 4.05
N PHE A 147 4.04 5.47 2.73
CA PHE A 147 3.57 6.49 1.79
C PHE A 147 2.05 6.59 1.74
N THR A 148 1.33 5.47 1.85
CA THR A 148 -0.14 5.46 1.92
C THR A 148 -0.66 6.17 3.17
N PHE A 149 -0.04 5.94 4.33
CA PHE A 149 -0.40 6.65 5.57
C PHE A 149 -0.11 8.15 5.47
N LEU A 150 1.01 8.55 4.86
CA LEU A 150 1.30 9.95 4.59
C LEU A 150 0.23 10.58 3.68
N ALA A 151 -0.16 9.87 2.60
CA ALA A 151 -1.24 10.31 1.71
C ALA A 151 -2.58 10.44 2.45
N SER A 152 -2.88 9.50 3.35
CA SER A 152 -4.10 9.54 4.18
C SER A 152 -4.09 10.77 5.10
N GLY A 153 -3.01 10.98 5.85
CA GLY A 153 -2.88 12.13 6.76
C GLY A 153 -2.99 13.47 6.04
N LEU A 154 -2.32 13.61 4.89
CA LEU A 154 -2.42 14.80 4.05
C LEU A 154 -3.82 15.01 3.46
N SER A 155 -4.49 13.93 3.05
CA SER A 155 -5.88 14.00 2.55
C SER A 155 -6.83 14.49 3.63
N GLN A 156 -6.66 14.02 4.86
CA GLN A 156 -7.43 14.48 6.01
C GLN A 156 -7.14 15.95 6.34
N HIS A 157 -5.88 16.37 6.26
CA HIS A 157 -5.50 17.77 6.45
C HIS A 157 -6.14 18.68 5.41
N VAL A 158 -6.09 18.33 4.11
CA VAL A 158 -6.71 19.10 3.03
C VAL A 158 -8.22 19.21 3.23
N ARG A 159 -8.87 18.13 3.69
CA ARG A 159 -10.29 18.11 4.01
C ARG A 159 -10.68 19.11 5.10
N ILE A 160 -9.87 19.25 6.14
CA ILE A 160 -10.20 20.07 7.32
C ILE A 160 -9.86 21.54 7.10
N TYR A 161 -8.71 21.83 6.49
CA TYR A 161 -8.17 23.20 6.48
C TYR A 161 -8.24 23.89 5.11
N ASP A 162 -8.29 23.14 4.01
CA ASP A 162 -8.16 23.72 2.67
C ASP A 162 -9.49 23.75 1.88
N CYS A 163 -10.46 22.89 2.19
CA CYS A 163 -11.81 22.91 1.60
C CYS A 163 -12.90 23.30 2.63
N CYS A 164 -12.70 24.43 3.32
CA CYS A 164 -13.73 25.13 4.10
C CYS A 164 -14.56 26.07 3.22
#